data_AF-A0A556CB10-F1
#
_entry.id   AF-A0A556CB10-F1
#
_cell.length_a   1.000
_cell.length_b   1.000
_cell.length_c   1.000
_cell.angle_alpha   90.00
_cell.angle_beta   90.00
_cell.angle_gamma   90.00
#
_symmetry.space_group_name_H-M   'P 1'
#
loop_
_entity.id
_entity.type
_entity.pdbx_description
1 polymer ?
#
loop_
_entity_poly.entity_id
_entity_poly.type
_entity_poly.pdbx_seq_one_letter_code
_entity_poly.pdbx_strand_id
1 'polypeptide(L)'
;MSDHDSILQREDNRALAAGKITADGRHGSVDGHRAMAPIHSTSRRRCPCCGKRATHVGLGDGCALMSGCEWRVHRWVKRGSVQ
;
A
#
# COMPACT_ATOMS: atom_id res chain seq x y z
N MET A 1 18.99 -1.05 -6.06
CA MET A 1 17.59 -0.65 -5.82
C MET A 1 16.73 -1.86 -6.05
N SER A 2 16.02 -2.32 -5.02
CA SER A 2 15.13 -3.48 -5.09
C SER A 2 13.83 -3.08 -5.81
N ASP A 3 13.20 -3.97 -6.58
CA ASP A 3 11.93 -3.68 -7.27
C ASP A 3 10.84 -3.14 -6.32
N HIS A 4 10.86 -3.61 -5.07
CA HIS A 4 10.04 -3.11 -3.97
C HIS A 4 10.21 -1.61 -3.72
N ASP A 5 11.45 -1.12 -3.69
CA ASP A 5 11.77 0.27 -3.39
C ASP A 5 11.38 1.18 -4.55
N SER A 6 11.46 0.68 -5.79
CA SER A 6 11.01 1.40 -6.99
C SER A 6 9.48 1.59 -7.03
N ILE A 7 8.70 0.58 -6.58
CA ILE A 7 7.25 0.68 -6.47
C ILE A 7 6.86 1.72 -5.41
N LEU A 8 7.48 1.66 -4.23
CA LEU A 8 7.21 2.62 -3.16
C LEU A 8 7.56 4.05 -3.59
N GLN A 9 8.71 4.26 -4.22
CA GLN A 9 9.12 5.57 -4.73
C GLN A 9 8.12 6.15 -5.75
N ARG A 10 7.55 5.31 -6.63
CA ARG A 10 6.56 5.74 -7.62
C ARG A 10 5.25 6.18 -6.96
N GLU A 11 4.80 5.42 -5.96
CA GLU A 11 3.56 5.74 -5.25
C GLU A 11 3.74 6.96 -4.34
N ASP A 12 4.92 7.14 -3.72
CA ASP A 12 5.28 8.36 -3.00
C ASP A 12 5.27 9.58 -3.92
N ASN A 13 5.83 9.48 -5.14
CA ASN A 13 5.81 10.56 -6.12
C ASN A 13 4.38 10.93 -6.55
N ARG A 14 3.48 9.93 -6.69
CA ARG A 14 2.06 10.19 -6.97
C ARG A 14 1.35 10.86 -5.81
N ALA A 15 1.62 10.41 -4.58
CA ALA A 15 1.03 10.98 -3.38
C ALA A 15 1.51 12.42 -3.11
N LEU A 16 2.79 12.71 -3.41
CA LEU A 16 3.34 14.07 -3.45
C LEU A 16 2.63 14.94 -4.51
N ALA A 17 2.50 14.44 -5.75
CA ALA A 17 1.80 15.15 -6.82
C ALA A 17 0.31 15.41 -6.50
N ALA A 18 -0.32 14.55 -5.71
CA ALA A 18 -1.70 14.70 -5.25
C ALA A 18 -1.84 15.57 -3.98
N GLY A 19 -0.74 16.10 -3.42
CA GLY A 19 -0.75 16.91 -2.20
C GLY A 19 -1.12 16.13 -0.92
N LYS A 20 -1.01 14.80 -0.95
CA LYS A 20 -1.34 13.90 0.18
C LYS A 20 -0.16 13.67 1.12
N ILE A 21 1.05 13.92 0.63
CA ILE A 21 2.28 13.94 1.43
C ILE A 21 2.80 15.39 1.39
N THR A 22 2.96 16.00 2.55
CA THR A 22 3.59 17.33 2.70
C THR A 22 4.87 17.21 3.53
N ALA A 23 5.71 18.25 3.53
CA ALA A 23 6.89 18.31 4.39
C ALA A 23 6.53 18.17 5.88
N ASP A 24 5.30 18.54 6.26
CA ASP A 24 4.77 18.47 7.61
C ASP A 24 4.33 17.05 8.03
N GLY A 25 4.15 16.12 7.08
CA GLY A 25 3.79 14.74 7.38
C GLY A 25 3.17 13.96 6.22
N ARG A 26 3.21 12.63 6.32
CA ARG A 26 2.53 11.71 5.40
C ARG A 26 1.09 11.49 5.86
N HIS A 27 0.11 11.85 5.04
CA HIS A 27 -1.31 11.60 5.32
C HIS A 27 -1.85 10.58 4.31
N GLY A 28 -2.09 9.36 4.78
CA GLY A 28 -2.76 8.32 3.98
C GLY A 28 -4.26 8.34 4.19
N SER A 29 -5.05 8.45 3.12
CA SER A 29 -6.49 8.25 3.20
C SER A 29 -6.89 6.86 2.72
N VAL A 30 -7.87 6.26 3.40
CA VAL A 30 -8.55 5.08 2.87
C VAL A 30 -9.33 5.43 1.61
N ASP A 31 -9.85 6.64 1.46
CA ASP A 31 -10.64 7.04 0.29
C ASP A 31 -9.80 7.70 -0.82
N GLY A 32 -8.47 7.71 -0.64
CA GLY A 32 -7.51 8.22 -1.61
C GLY A 32 -7.07 7.19 -2.67
N HIS A 33 -5.95 7.48 -3.34
CA HIS A 33 -5.37 6.57 -4.32
C HIS A 33 -4.88 5.30 -3.64
N ARG A 34 -5.50 4.16 -4.00
CA ARG A 34 -5.09 2.86 -3.47
C ARG A 34 -4.16 2.15 -4.45
N ALA A 35 -3.04 1.67 -3.94
CA ALA A 35 -2.09 0.84 -4.67
C ALA A 35 -1.70 -0.40 -3.84
N MET A 36 -1.05 -1.37 -4.48
CA MET A 36 -0.48 -2.52 -3.78
C MET A 36 1.02 -2.61 -4.05
N ALA A 37 1.77 -2.98 -3.03
CA ALA A 37 3.20 -3.25 -3.14
C ALA A 37 3.53 -4.60 -2.47
N PRO A 38 4.58 -5.30 -2.91
CA PRO A 38 5.09 -6.45 -2.17
C PRO A 38 5.49 -5.99 -0.75
N ILE A 39 5.37 -6.88 0.23
CA ILE A 39 5.89 -6.61 1.57
C ILE A 39 7.32 -7.13 1.68
N HIS A 40 8.13 -6.49 2.52
CA HIS A 40 9.49 -6.97 2.79
C HIS A 40 9.48 -8.45 3.24
N SER A 41 10.40 -9.24 2.70
CA SER A 41 10.46 -10.69 2.92
C SER A 41 10.65 -11.08 4.39
N THR A 42 11.22 -10.19 5.20
CA THR A 42 11.38 -10.39 6.66
C THR A 42 10.15 -10.02 7.49
N SER A 43 9.09 -9.48 6.86
CA SER A 43 7.86 -9.13 7.56
C SER A 43 7.19 -10.36 8.16
N ARG A 44 6.89 -10.29 9.47
CA ARG A 44 6.21 -11.34 10.22
C ARG A 44 4.68 -11.16 10.26
N ARG A 45 4.15 -10.14 9.57
CA ARG A 45 2.70 -9.89 9.54
C ARG A 45 1.97 -11.08 8.89
N ARG A 46 0.82 -11.44 9.45
CA ARG A 46 -0.05 -12.51 8.92
C ARG A 46 -1.26 -11.92 8.20
N CYS A 47 -1.69 -12.55 7.12
CA CYS A 47 -2.97 -12.20 6.50
C CYS A 47 -4.11 -12.63 7.43
N PRO A 48 -5.03 -11.74 7.79
CA PRO A 48 -6.22 -12.14 8.54
C PRO A 48 -7.22 -12.93 7.68
N CYS A 49 -6.96 -13.08 6.37
CA CYS A 49 -7.81 -13.83 5.45
C CYS A 49 -7.54 -15.34 5.50
N CYS A 50 -6.26 -15.72 5.59
CA CYS A 50 -5.82 -17.11 5.43
C CYS A 50 -4.85 -17.55 6.52
N GLY A 51 -4.51 -16.67 7.48
CA GLY A 51 -3.58 -16.95 8.58
C GLY A 51 -2.11 -17.08 8.18
N LYS A 52 -1.79 -17.20 6.88
CA LYS A 52 -0.43 -17.28 6.35
C LYS A 52 0.29 -15.94 6.41
N ARG A 53 1.62 -15.94 6.19
CA ARG A 53 2.43 -14.71 6.09
C ARG A 53 1.86 -13.78 5.01
N ALA A 54 1.73 -12.50 5.33
CA ALA A 54 1.37 -11.47 4.37
C ALA A 54 2.46 -11.38 3.30
N THR A 55 2.05 -11.20 2.05
CA THR A 55 2.97 -11.05 0.90
C THR A 55 2.92 -9.65 0.32
N HIS A 56 1.85 -8.90 0.60
CA HIS A 56 1.61 -7.58 0.04
C HIS A 56 1.12 -6.59 1.10
N VAL A 57 1.35 -5.32 0.85
CA VAL A 57 0.79 -4.17 1.57
C VAL A 57 -0.13 -3.37 0.65
N GLY A 58 -1.22 -2.87 1.23
CA GLY A 58 -2.10 -1.89 0.59
C GLY A 58 -1.66 -0.49 0.97
N LEU A 59 -1.33 0.31 -0.03
CA LEU A 59 -0.97 1.71 0.10
C LEU A 59 -2.20 2.57 -0.15
N GLY A 60 -2.49 3.53 0.72
CA GLY A 60 -3.42 4.62 0.48
C GLY A 60 -2.63 5.93 0.47
N ASP A 61 -2.62 6.61 -0.68
CA ASP A 61 -1.81 7.80 -0.92
C ASP A 61 -0.33 7.62 -0.50
N GLY A 62 0.29 6.51 -0.92
CA GLY A 62 1.68 6.18 -0.59
C GLY A 62 1.91 5.61 0.82
N CYS A 63 0.91 5.67 1.72
CA CYS A 63 1.03 5.17 3.09
C CYS A 63 0.52 3.73 3.23
N ALA A 64 1.27 2.85 3.91
CA ALA A 64 0.82 1.48 4.17
C ALA A 64 -0.33 1.43 5.19
N LEU A 65 -1.56 1.28 4.71
CA LEU A 65 -2.78 1.21 5.54
C LEU A 65 -3.21 -0.22 5.87
N MET A 66 -2.81 -1.20 5.06
CA MET A 66 -3.10 -2.61 5.35
C MET A 66 -2.03 -3.57 4.85
N SER A 67 -2.10 -4.82 5.31
CA SER A 67 -1.26 -5.91 4.81
C SER A 67 -2.06 -7.21 4.67
N GLY A 68 -1.68 -8.06 3.73
CA GLY A 68 -2.39 -9.30 3.46
C GLY A 68 -1.72 -10.18 2.41
N CYS A 69 -2.40 -11.26 2.03
CA CYS A 69 -2.05 -11.94 0.79
C CYS A 69 -2.41 -11.04 -0.40
N GLU A 70 -1.81 -11.32 -1.55
CA GLU A 70 -2.04 -10.62 -2.81
C GLU A 70 -3.53 -10.38 -3.09
N TRP A 71 -4.34 -11.43 -3.03
CA TRP A 71 -5.78 -11.36 -3.27
C TRP A 71 -6.55 -10.43 -2.33
N ARG A 72 -6.21 -10.42 -1.03
CA ARG A 72 -6.88 -9.55 -0.06
C ARG A 72 -6.56 -8.08 -0.34
N VAL A 73 -5.30 -7.78 -0.60
CA VAL A 73 -4.85 -6.43 -0.91
C VAL A 73 -5.43 -5.97 -2.24
N HIS A 74 -5.37 -6.81 -3.27
CA HIS A 74 -5.95 -6.54 -4.58
C HIS A 74 -7.46 -6.25 -4.48
N ARG A 75 -8.21 -7.03 -3.69
CA ARG A 75 -9.63 -6.77 -3.42
C ARG A 75 -9.85 -5.43 -2.73
N TRP A 76 -9.00 -5.04 -1.78
CA TRP A 76 -9.11 -3.75 -1.10
C TRP A 76 -8.81 -2.56 -2.02
N VAL A 77 -7.78 -2.69 -2.87
CA VAL A 77 -7.45 -1.70 -3.91
C VAL A 77 -8.66 -1.52 -4.83
N LYS A 78 -9.16 -2.63 -5.41
CA LYS A 78 -10.29 -2.62 -6.37
C LYS A 78 -11.60 -2.14 -5.75
N ARG A 79 -11.89 -2.50 -4.49
CA ARG A 79 -13.12 -2.05 -3.79
C ARG A 79 -13.05 -0.58 -3.40
N GLY A 80 -11.86 -0.02 -3.28
CA GLY A 80 -11.67 1.42 -3.05
C GLY A 80 -11.65 2.27 -4.29
N SER A 81 -11.56 1.66 -5.46
CA SER A 81 -11.59 2.34 -6.75
C SER A 81 -12.99 2.83 -7.13
N VAL A 82 -13.87 3.10 -6.16
CA VAL A 82 -15.18 3.67 -6.44
C VAL A 82 -14.92 5.09 -6.95
N GLN A 83 -15.06 5.25 -8.28
CA GLN A 83 -14.97 6.50 -9.02
C GLN A 83 -15.94 7.55 -8.50
#